data_AF-A0A924R5P6-F1
#
_entry.id   AF-A0A924R5P6-F1
#
_cell.length_a   1.000
_cell.length_b   1.000
_cell.length_c   1.000
_cell.angle_alpha   90.00
_cell.angle_beta   90.00
_cell.angle_gamma   90.00
#
_symmetry.space_group_name_H-M   'P 1'
#
loop_
_entity.id
_entity.type
_entity.pdbx_description
1 polymer ?
#
loop_
_entity_poly.entity_id
_entity_poly.type
_entity_poly.pdbx_seq_one_letter_code
_entity_poly.pdbx_strand_id
1 'polypeptide(L)' 'MPTIQQWLNEYGESRQDTTNKTINWICVPAIFFAIVGFLYSIKLPFVITGHRINVAMIAFVFM' A
#
# COMPACT_ATOMS: atom_id res chain seq x y z
N MET A 1 12.89 -35.34 -15.37
CA MET A 1 13.04 -33.93 -14.95
C MET A 1 11.79 -33.21 -15.39
N PRO A 2 10.99 -32.64 -14.46
CA PRO A 2 9.79 -31.91 -14.85
C PRO A 2 10.17 -30.68 -15.70
N THR A 3 9.49 -30.50 -16.83
CA THR A 3 9.71 -29.41 -17.78
C THR A 3 9.32 -28.07 -17.17
N ILE A 4 9.95 -26.97 -17.60
CA ILE A 4 9.65 -25.59 -17.15
C ILE A 4 8.14 -25.28 -17.19
N GLN A 5 7.43 -25.82 -18.18
CA GLN A 5 5.98 -25.69 -18.32
C GLN A 5 5.19 -26.28 -17.13
N GLN A 6 5.67 -27.37 -16.54
CA GLN A 6 5.02 -28.05 -15.42
C GLN A 6 5.14 -27.22 -14.14
N TRP A 7 6.32 -26.63 -13.90
CA TRP A 7 6.56 -25.72 -12.79
C TRP A 7 5.72 -24.45 -12.93
N LEU A 8 5.62 -23.90 -14.15
CA LEU A 8 4.77 -22.74 -14.43
C LEU A 8 3.27 -23.05 -14.22
N ASN A 9 2.82 -24.26 -14.58
CA ASN A 9 1.44 -24.68 -14.33
C ASN A 9 1.16 -24.85 -12.83
N GLU A 10 2.02 -25.55 -12.08
CA GLU A 10 1.88 -25.68 -10.61
C GLU A 10 1.97 -24.32 -9.89
N TYR A 11 2.82 -23.42 -10.40
CA TYR A 11 2.93 -22.06 -9.89
C TYR A 11 1.70 -21.19 -10.22
N GLY A 12 1.04 -21.45 -11.36
CA GLY A 12 -0.22 -20.81 -11.76
C GLY A 12 -1.43 -21.34 -11.00
N GLU A 13 -1.49 -22.64 -10.74
CA GLU A 13 -2.51 -23.33 -9.95
C GLU A 13 -2.50 -22.84 -8.49
N SER A 14 -1.32 -22.71 -7.87
CA SER A 14 -1.19 -22.14 -6.52
C SER A 14 -1.53 -20.64 -6.45
N ARG A 15 -1.46 -19.91 -7.57
CA ARG A 15 -1.88 -18.50 -7.66
C ARG A 15 -3.38 -18.32 -7.92
N GLN A 16 -4.16 -19.39 -8.08
CA GLN A 16 -5.62 -19.34 -8.09
C GLN A 16 -6.24 -19.36 -6.69
N ASP A 17 -5.45 -19.29 -5.62
CA ASP A 17 -5.96 -19.06 -4.28
C ASP A 17 -6.66 -17.69 -4.20
N THR A 18 -7.96 -17.71 -4.51
CA THR A 18 -8.89 -16.57 -4.43
C THR A 18 -8.83 -15.93 -3.04
N THR A 19 -8.50 -16.73 -2.01
CA THR A 19 -8.21 -16.29 -0.65
C THR A 19 -7.04 -15.30 -0.59
N ASN A 20 -5.88 -15.62 -1.17
CA ASN A 20 -4.71 -14.72 -1.19
C ASN A 20 -4.99 -13.43 -1.96
N LYS A 21 -5.75 -13.53 -3.06
CA LYS A 21 -6.15 -12.35 -3.84
C LYS A 21 -7.10 -11.44 -3.05
N THR A 22 -8.02 -12.02 -2.29
CA THR A 22 -8.97 -11.28 -1.45
C THR A 22 -8.26 -10.58 -0.29
N ILE A 23 -7.36 -11.30 0.39
CA ILE A 23 -6.53 -10.74 1.46
C ILE A 23 -5.68 -9.59 0.91
N ASN A 24 -5.02 -9.77 -0.23
CA ASN A 24 -4.23 -8.70 -0.84
C ASN A 24 -5.10 -7.49 -1.23
N TRP A 25 -6.31 -7.71 -1.74
CA TRP A 25 -7.23 -6.64 -2.12
C TRP A 25 -7.72 -5.80 -0.93
N ILE A 26 -7.73 -6.35 0.29
CA ILE A 26 -8.05 -5.62 1.52
C ILE A 26 -6.78 -5.05 2.17
N CYS A 27 -5.71 -5.85 2.19
CA CYS A 27 -4.44 -5.54 2.85
C CYS A 27 -3.72 -4.35 2.18
N VAL A 28 -3.66 -4.33 0.84
CA VAL A 28 -3.02 -3.25 0.09
C VAL A 28 -3.67 -1.88 0.37
N PRO A 29 -5.00 -1.70 0.24
CA PRO A 29 -5.62 -0.43 0.59
C PRO A 29 -5.50 -0.12 2.09
N ALA A 30 -5.59 -1.11 2.98
CA ALA A 30 -5.43 -0.88 4.42
C ALA A 30 -4.02 -0.34 4.77
N ILE A 31 -2.97 -0.93 4.20
CA ILE A 31 -1.58 -0.46 4.38
C ILE A 31 -1.43 0.95 3.81
N PHE A 32 -1.99 1.23 2.64
CA PHE A 32 -1.95 2.57 2.06
C PHE A 32 -2.62 3.61 2.97
N PHE A 33 -3.82 3.32 3.49
CA PHE A 33 -4.50 4.18 4.45
C PHE A 33 -3.71 4.38 5.74
N ALA A 34 -3.07 3.32 6.26
CA ALA A 34 -2.22 3.42 7.45
C ALA A 34 -1.01 4.34 7.22
N ILE A 35 -0.35 4.23 6.07
CA ILE A 35 0.79 5.09 5.70
C ILE A 35 0.35 6.55 5.54
N VAL A 36 -0.74 6.81 4.82
CA VAL A 36 -1.28 8.17 4.64
C VAL A 36 -1.70 8.77 5.99
N GLY A 37 -2.39 8.00 6.83
CA GLY A 37 -2.78 8.42 8.17
C GLY A 37 -1.57 8.69 9.07
N PHE A 38 -0.53 7.86 8.98
CA PHE A 38 0.72 8.07 9.68
C PHE A 38 1.42 9.38 9.26
N LEU A 39 1.52 9.62 7.95
CA LEU A 39 2.04 10.88 7.39
C LEU A 39 1.19 12.09 7.82
N TYR A 40 -0.12 11.93 7.94
CA TYR A 40 -1.03 12.98 8.44
C TYR A 40 -0.82 13.25 9.94
N SER A 41 -0.51 12.22 10.73
CA SER A 41 -0.27 12.35 12.17
C SER A 41 1.03 13.10 12.50
N ILE A 42 1.99 13.13 11.57
CA ILE A 42 3.22 13.91 11.73
C ILE A 42 2.91 15.39 11.48
N LYS A 43 2.65 16.11 12.57
CA LYS A 43 2.51 17.58 12.58
C LYS A 43 3.89 18.21 12.52
N LEU A 44 4.15 19.00 11.50
CA LEU A 44 5.39 19.76 11.39
C LEU A 44 5.31 21.02 12.27
N PRO A 45 6.46 21.54 12.75
CA PRO A 45 6.49 22.77 13.55
C PRO A 45 6.17 24.03 12.72
N PHE A 46 5.92 23.89 11.41
CA PHE A 46 5.61 25.01 10.52
C PHE A 46 4.12 25.35 10.58
N VAL A 47 3.83 26.63 10.82
CA VAL A 47 2.49 27.20 10.81
C VAL A 47 2.39 28.15 9.64
N ILE A 48 1.51 27.86 8.68
CA ILE A 48 1.20 28.74 7.56
C ILE A 48 -0.24 29.18 7.75
N THR A 49 -0.49 30.49 7.80
CA THR A 49 -1.84 31.08 7.95
C THR A 49 -2.61 30.58 9.18
N GLY A 50 -1.92 30.31 10.30
CA GLY A 50 -2.57 29.87 11.55
C GLY A 50 -2.94 28.38 11.63
N HIS A 51 -2.70 27.59 10.56
CA HIS A 51 -2.83 26.14 10.60
C HIS A 51 -1.48 25.44 10.68
N ARG A 52 -1.39 24.45 11.59
CA ARG A 52 -0.22 23.56 11.71
C ARG A 52 -0.17 22.65 10.49
N ILE A 53 0.87 22.80 9.68
CA ILE A 53 1.06 21.97 8.50
C ILE A 53 1.45 20.55 8.94
N ASN A 54 0.92 19.54 8.27
CA ASN A 54 1.33 18.15 8.44
C ASN A 54 2.08 17.66 7.20
N VAL A 55 2.79 16.55 7.36
CA VAL A 55 3.57 15.95 6.26
C VAL A 55 2.65 15.50 5.12
N ALA A 56 1.42 15.06 5.43
CA ALA A 56 0.42 14.73 4.41
C ALA A 56 0.10 15.91 3.47
N MET A 57 -0.03 17.13 3.99
CA MET A 57 -0.29 18.32 3.16
C MET A 57 0.86 18.60 2.19
N ILE A 58 2.11 18.41 2.63
CA ILE A 58 3.30 18.58 1.79
C ILE A 58 3.34 17.49 0.71
N ALA A 59 3.13 16.23 1.09
CA ALA A 59 3.11 15.13 0.14
C ALA A 59 2.04 15.32 -0.94
N PHE A 60 0.87 15.88 -0.59
CA PHE A 60 -0.21 16.18 -1.54
C PHE A 60 0.12 17.31 -2.54
N VAL A 61 0.99 18.25 -2.14
CA VAL A 61 1.43 19.36 -3.01
C VAL A 61 2.54 18.93 -3.96
N PHE A 62 3.37 17.96 -3.56
CA PHE A 62 4.50 17.45 -4.35
C PHE A 62 4.17 16.26 -5.25
N MET A 63 3.01 15.62 -5.06
CA MET A 63 2.49 14.53 -5.90
C MET A 63 1.66 15.08 -7.05
#